data_AF-A0A960FMY3-F1
#
_entry.id   AF-A0A960FMY3-F1
#
_cell.length_a   1.000
_cell.length_b   1.000
_cell.length_c   1.000
_cell.angle_alpha   90.00
_cell.angle_beta   90.00
_cell.angle_gamma   90.00
#
_symmetry.space_group_name_H-M   'P 1'
#
loop_
_entity.id
_entity.type
_entity.pdbx_description
1 polymer ?
#
loop_
_entity_poly.entity_id
_entity_poly.type
_entity_poly.pdbx_seq_one_letter_code
_entity_poly.pdbx_strand_id
1 'polypeptide(L)' 'MADAVIVSTARTAIGTAFKGSLNDVDGLELATRAVGEAVARSGVDPARVDDVVLGEALYGGGDLARYAATEL' A
#
# COMPACT_ATOMS: atom_id res chain seq x y z
N MET A 1 4.88 -4.35 -28.34
CA MET A 1 4.83 -3.72 -27.00
C MET A 1 3.68 -4.38 -26.28
N ALA A 2 3.86 -4.76 -25.02
CA ALA A 2 2.76 -5.28 -24.22
C ALA A 2 1.92 -4.11 -23.70
N ASP A 3 0.60 -4.28 -23.63
CA ASP A 3 -0.30 -3.28 -23.06
C ASP A 3 -0.18 -3.27 -21.54
N ALA A 4 -0.22 -2.07 -20.95
CA ALA A 4 -0.29 -1.92 -19.50
C ALA A 4 -1.73 -2.21 -19.02
N VAL A 5 -1.86 -3.08 -18.01
CA VAL A 5 -3.16 -3.47 -17.45
C VAL A 5 -3.14 -3.39 -15.93
N ILE A 6 -4.32 -3.14 -15.33
CA ILE A 6 -4.51 -3.19 -13.88
C ILE A 6 -4.94 -4.61 -13.52
N VAL A 7 -4.09 -5.34 -12.79
CA VAL A 7 -4.33 -6.74 -12.43
C VAL A 7 -5.07 -6.92 -11.11
N SER A 8 -4.98 -5.94 -10.21
CA SER A 8 -5.60 -5.99 -8.88
C SER A 8 -5.70 -4.59 -8.29
N THR A 9 -6.65 -4.43 -7.34
CA THR A 9 -6.78 -3.21 -6.54
C THR A 9 -7.16 -3.57 -5.10
N ALA A 10 -6.69 -2.77 -4.16
CA ALA A 10 -7.11 -2.82 -2.77
C ALA A 10 -7.05 -1.41 -2.16
N ARG A 11 -7.80 -1.21 -1.07
CA ARG A 11 -7.74 0.00 -0.24
C ARG A 11 -8.12 -0.35 1.18
N THR A 12 -7.67 0.48 2.12
CA THR A 12 -8.18 0.45 3.49
C THR A 12 -9.59 1.05 3.57
N ALA A 13 -10.22 0.91 4.73
CA ALA A 13 -11.32 1.80 5.09
C ALA A 13 -10.83 3.26 5.21
N ILE A 14 -11.76 4.21 5.08
CA ILE A 14 -11.48 5.63 5.30
C ILE A 14 -11.94 5.98 6.71
N GLY A 15 -11.02 6.45 7.54
CA GLY A 15 -11.30 6.89 8.90
C GLY A 15 -11.56 8.39 9.00
N THR A 16 -12.35 8.79 10.00
CA THR A 16 -12.48 10.20 10.39
C THR A 16 -11.27 10.60 11.24
N ALA A 17 -10.55 11.64 10.84
CA ALA A 17 -9.39 12.13 11.61
C ALA A 17 -9.78 12.46 13.07
N PHE A 18 -8.92 12.12 14.02
CA PHE A 18 -9.07 12.39 15.47
C PHE A 18 -10.23 11.67 16.19
N LYS A 19 -11.10 10.94 15.46
CA LYS A 19 -12.36 10.40 16.00
C LYS A 19 -12.75 9.01 15.47
N GLY A 20 -12.14 8.56 14.38
CA GLY A 20 -12.48 7.32 13.69
C GLY A 20 -11.73 6.11 14.24
N SER A 21 -12.12 4.92 13.77
CA SER A 21 -11.52 3.64 14.18
C SER A 21 -10.06 3.46 13.75
N LEU A 22 -9.56 4.27 12.81
CA LEU A 22 -8.18 4.24 12.33
C LEU A 22 -7.30 5.31 12.98
N ASN A 23 -7.77 5.98 14.03
CA ASN A 23 -7.06 7.10 14.64
C ASN A 23 -5.68 6.74 15.21
N ASP A 24 -5.52 5.50 15.66
CA ASP A 24 -4.29 5.02 16.28
C ASP A 24 -3.46 4.15 15.31
N VAL A 25 -3.79 4.18 14.01
CA VAL A 25 -3.09 3.44 12.96
C VAL A 25 -2.24 4.44 12.17
N ASP A 26 -0.94 4.18 12.12
CA ASP A 26 -0.02 5.05 11.37
C ASP A 26 -0.11 4.81 9.85
N GLY A 27 0.46 5.76 9.09
CA GLY A 27 0.45 5.71 7.63
C GLY A 27 1.20 4.51 7.04
N LEU A 28 2.21 3.98 7.74
CA LEU A 28 2.96 2.82 7.28
C LEU A 28 2.09 1.58 7.36
N GLU A 29 1.42 1.34 8.48
CA GLU A 29 0.52 0.20 8.60
C GLU A 29 -0.61 0.26 7.57
N LEU A 30 -1.20 1.44 7.33
CA LEU A 30 -2.21 1.60 6.28
C LEU A 30 -1.67 1.28 4.89
N ALA A 31 -0.46 1.75 4.56
CA ALA A 31 0.21 1.49 3.30
C ALA A 31 0.51 -0.01 3.12
N THR A 32 1.15 -0.64 4.10
CA THR A 32 1.50 -2.07 4.08
C THR A 32 0.26 -2.94 3.88
N ARG A 33 -0.85 -2.64 4.56
CA ARG A 33 -2.11 -3.38 4.37
C ARG A 33 -2.68 -3.22 2.97
N ALA A 34 -2.68 -2.01 2.42
CA ALA A 34 -3.22 -1.76 1.09
C ALA A 34 -2.38 -2.43 -0.01
N VAL A 35 -1.05 -2.29 0.04
CA VAL A 35 -0.14 -2.85 -0.97
C VAL A 35 -0.14 -4.38 -0.87
N GLY A 36 0.01 -4.96 0.32
CA GLY A 36 0.03 -6.42 0.52
C GLY A 36 -1.27 -7.09 0.04
N GLU A 37 -2.43 -6.50 0.32
CA GLU A 37 -3.71 -7.02 -0.18
C GLU A 37 -3.84 -6.92 -1.71
N ALA A 38 -3.33 -5.85 -2.33
CA ALA A 38 -3.35 -5.72 -3.78
C ALA A 38 -2.49 -6.81 -4.43
N VAL A 39 -1.29 -7.07 -3.89
CA VAL A 39 -0.40 -8.15 -4.36
C VAL A 39 -1.03 -9.52 -4.13
N ALA A 40 -1.53 -9.80 -2.92
CA ALA A 40 -2.16 -11.08 -2.61
C ALA A 40 -3.36 -11.41 -3.53
N ARG A 41 -4.24 -10.42 -3.79
CA ARG A 41 -5.39 -10.60 -4.68
C ARG A 41 -5.02 -10.75 -6.15
N SER A 42 -3.87 -10.24 -6.56
CA SER A 42 -3.39 -10.38 -7.94
C SER A 42 -2.94 -11.80 -8.26
N GLY A 43 -2.55 -12.59 -7.25
CA GLY A 43 -1.92 -13.90 -7.42
C GLY A 43 -0.53 -13.84 -8.08
N VAL A 44 0.04 -12.66 -8.24
CA VAL A 44 1.41 -12.47 -8.72
C VAL A 44 2.38 -12.88 -7.61
N ASP A 45 3.42 -13.61 -7.99
CA ASP A 45 4.57 -13.88 -7.12
C ASP A 45 5.22 -12.54 -6.71
N PRO A 46 5.29 -12.19 -5.41
CA PRO A 46 5.89 -10.96 -4.93
C PRO A 46 7.31 -10.72 -5.47
N ALA A 47 8.09 -11.78 -5.72
CA ALA A 47 9.44 -11.67 -6.28
C ALA A 47 9.48 -11.12 -7.72
N ARG A 48 8.32 -11.01 -8.38
CA ARG A 48 8.17 -10.43 -9.73
C ARG A 48 7.77 -8.95 -9.71
N VAL A 49 7.60 -8.35 -8.53
CA VAL A 49 7.34 -6.91 -8.39
C VAL A 49 8.66 -6.17 -8.53
N ASP A 50 8.83 -5.43 -9.62
CA ASP A 50 10.07 -4.69 -9.90
C ASP A 50 10.15 -3.38 -9.10
N ASP A 51 9.00 -2.73 -8.83
CA ASP A 51 8.95 -1.42 -8.19
C ASP A 51 7.66 -1.21 -7.38
N VAL A 52 7.75 -0.40 -6.33
CA VAL A 52 6.63 -0.02 -5.46
C VAL A 52 6.66 1.49 -5.26
N VAL A 53 5.62 2.17 -5.74
CA VAL A 53 5.52 3.64 -5.69
C VAL A 53 4.29 4.04 -4.89
N LEU A 54 4.48 4.92 -3.90
CA LEU A 54 3.40 5.48 -3.08
C LEU A 54 3.41 7.00 -3.10
N GLY A 55 2.22 7.60 -3.15
CA GLY A 55 2.01 9.03 -2.97
C GLY A 55 1.56 9.35 -1.55
N GLU A 56 2.19 10.35 -0.93
CA GLU A 56 1.92 10.77 0.44
C GLU A 56 2.17 12.29 0.56
N ALA A 57 1.45 12.99 1.44
CA ALA A 57 1.36 14.47 1.41
C ALA A 57 1.79 15.18 2.70
N LEU A 58 1.75 14.51 3.85
CA LEU A 58 2.11 15.06 5.15
C LEU A 58 3.55 14.71 5.56
N TYR A 59 4.31 14.04 4.67
CA TYR A 59 5.66 13.56 4.92
C TYR A 59 5.69 12.73 6.20
N GLY A 60 5.10 11.53 6.13
CA GLY A 60 5.09 10.49 7.16
C GLY A 60 6.47 9.94 7.55
N GLY A 61 7.55 10.72 7.34
CA GLY A 61 8.91 10.60 7.87
C GLY A 61 9.75 9.44 7.36
N GLY A 62 9.12 8.31 7.05
CA GLY A 62 9.78 7.09 6.61
C GLY A 62 9.54 6.85 5.14
N ASP A 63 10.49 6.21 4.49
CA ASP A 63 10.38 5.66 3.15
C ASP A 63 9.26 4.59 3.08
N LEU A 64 7.99 5.04 3.14
CA LEU A 64 6.81 4.17 3.34
C LEU A 64 6.68 3.16 2.21
N ALA A 65 6.98 3.58 0.98
CA ALA A 65 6.99 2.70 -0.18
C ALA A 65 8.00 1.57 0.02
N ARG A 66 9.22 1.89 0.47
CA ARG A 66 10.25 0.89 0.74
C ARG A 66 9.86 -0.04 1.88
N TYR A 67 9.36 0.49 2.99
CA TYR A 67 8.97 -0.34 4.14
C TYR A 67 7.74 -1.22 3.82
N ALA A 68 6.78 -0.73 3.04
CA ALA A 68 5.68 -1.56 2.56
C ALA A 68 6.17 -2.65 1.59
N ALA A 69 7.19 -2.35 0.76
CA ALA A 69 7.76 -3.30 -0.18
C ALA A 69 8.52 -4.45 0.49
N THR A 70 9.09 -4.26 1.69
CA THR A 70 9.79 -5.34 2.41
C THR A 70 8.87 -6.37 3.05
N GLU A 71 7.56 -6.07 3.10
CA GLU A 71 6.53 -6.92 3.71
C GLU A 71 5.67 -7.65 2.66
N LEU A 72 6.08 -7.63 1.37
CA LEU A 72 5.42 -8.30 0.25
C LEU A 72 5.68 -9.81 0.18
#